data_AF-A0A3D5W7R2-F1
#
_entry.id   AF-A0A3D5W7R2-F1
#
_cell.length_a   1.000
_cell.length_b   1.000
_cell.length_c   1.000
_cell.angle_alpha   90.00
_cell.angle_beta   90.00
_cell.angle_gamma   90.00
#
_symmetry.space_group_name_H-M   'P 1'
#
loop_
_entity.id
_entity.type
_entity.pdbx_description
1 polymer ?
#
loop_
_entity_poly.entity_id
_entity_poly.type
_entity_poly.pdbx_seq_one_letter_code
_entity_poly.pdbx_strand_id
1 'polypeptide(L)'
;MVSAAEGWVIFYRPKLGLVELRRYDEPKGRFTNVFLAAPGDESAQVELTYNWDPEDYPGGRNFGHLAYQVEDIYGLCQRLLDQGVTINRPPRDGRMAFIRSPDGISIELLQKGESLAPAEPWLSMPNTGSW
;
A
#
# COMPACT_ATOMS: atom_id res chain seq x y z
N MET A 1 -8.26 -8.97 -3.56
CA MET A 1 -8.26 -10.15 -2.70
C MET A 1 -7.03 -10.11 -1.82
N VAL A 2 -7.13 -10.59 -0.58
CA VAL A 2 -6.04 -10.60 0.40
C VAL A 2 -6.02 -11.95 1.13
N SER A 3 -4.83 -12.48 1.39
CA SER A 3 -4.62 -13.87 1.85
C SER A 3 -4.77 -14.08 3.36
N ALA A 4 -4.54 -13.05 4.18
CA ALA A 4 -4.57 -13.16 5.64
C ALA A 4 -5.27 -11.98 6.31
N ALA A 5 -6.38 -12.24 7.02
CA ALA A 5 -7.25 -11.24 7.67
C ALA A 5 -6.51 -10.14 8.46
N GLU A 6 -5.39 -10.47 9.14
CA GLU A 6 -4.67 -9.52 9.99
C GLU A 6 -3.53 -8.80 9.27
N GLY A 7 -2.88 -9.45 8.30
CA GLY A 7 -1.69 -8.91 7.63
C GLY A 7 -1.96 -7.65 6.81
N TRP A 8 -3.09 -7.60 6.11
CA TRP A 8 -3.48 -6.43 5.32
C TRP A 8 -4.04 -5.29 6.18
N VAL A 9 -4.76 -5.59 7.28
CA VAL A 9 -5.24 -4.54 8.22
C VAL A 9 -4.05 -3.80 8.81
N ILE A 10 -3.00 -4.53 9.21
CA ILE A 10 -1.77 -3.96 9.75
C ILE A 10 -0.92 -3.29 8.66
N PHE A 11 -1.08 -3.63 7.38
CA PHE A 11 -0.38 -2.91 6.31
C PHE A 11 -1.08 -1.59 5.96
N TYR A 12 -2.33 -1.65 5.50
CA TYR A 12 -3.02 -0.49 4.93
C TYR A 12 -3.37 0.57 5.97
N ARG A 13 -3.68 0.19 7.21
CA ARG A 13 -4.08 1.17 8.24
C ARG A 13 -2.88 1.83 8.92
N PRO A 14 -2.02 1.15 9.70
CA PRO A 14 -0.95 1.84 10.42
C PRO A 14 0.25 2.19 9.55
N LYS A 15 0.54 1.45 8.46
CA LYS A 15 1.67 1.80 7.57
C LYS A 15 1.29 2.89 6.58
N LEU A 16 0.20 2.68 5.82
CA LEU A 16 -0.26 3.65 4.81
C LEU A 16 -1.20 4.75 5.35
N GLY A 17 -1.71 4.62 6.58
CA GLY A 17 -2.58 5.64 7.19
C GLY A 17 -4.03 5.59 6.72
N LEU A 18 -4.45 4.55 5.99
CA LEU A 18 -5.84 4.44 5.53
C LEU A 18 -6.79 4.20 6.71
N VAL A 19 -8.01 4.70 6.58
CA VAL A 19 -9.08 4.52 7.56
C VAL A 19 -10.09 3.49 7.07
N GLU A 20 -10.59 2.67 7.99
CA GLU A 20 -11.68 1.74 7.72
C GLU A 20 -13.01 2.47 7.78
N LEU A 21 -13.73 2.47 6.65
CA LEU A 21 -15.03 3.12 6.53
C LEU A 21 -16.17 2.16 6.81
N ARG A 22 -16.03 0.92 6.32
CA ARG A 22 -17.07 -0.10 6.41
C ARG A 22 -16.46 -1.49 6.41
N ARG A 23 -17.07 -2.38 7.18
CA ARG A 23 -16.81 -3.82 7.18
C ARG A 23 -18.11 -4.59 7.02
N TYR A 24 -18.07 -5.64 6.22
CA TYR A 24 -19.20 -6.51 5.97
C TYR A 24 -18.74 -7.96 5.99
N ASP A 25 -19.32 -8.76 6.88
CA ASP A 25 -19.11 -10.20 6.95
C ASP A 25 -20.31 -10.90 6.30
N GLU A 26 -20.05 -11.87 5.42
CA GLU A 26 -21.07 -12.69 4.76
C GLU A 26 -20.89 -14.16 5.14
N PRO A 27 -21.50 -14.64 6.24
CA PRO A 27 -21.27 -15.99 6.71
C PRO A 27 -21.70 -17.09 5.73
N LYS A 28 -22.71 -16.84 4.89
CA LYS A 28 -23.16 -17.84 3.91
C LYS A 28 -22.20 -17.93 2.73
N GLY A 29 -21.64 -16.80 2.30
CA GLY A 29 -20.63 -16.70 1.25
C GLY A 29 -19.19 -16.93 1.75
N ARG A 30 -18.98 -16.96 3.07
CA ARG A 30 -17.70 -17.20 3.74
C ARG A 30 -16.61 -16.19 3.35
N PHE A 31 -16.93 -14.91 3.41
CA PHE A 31 -15.96 -13.84 3.19
C PHE A 31 -16.23 -12.61 4.06
N THR A 32 -15.21 -11.77 4.17
CA THR A 32 -15.25 -10.44 4.78
C THR A 32 -14.77 -9.40 3.77
N ASN A 33 -15.57 -8.35 3.55
CA ASN A 33 -15.17 -7.17 2.78
C ASN A 33 -14.90 -5.99 3.71
N VAL A 34 -13.80 -5.29 3.47
CA VAL A 34 -13.42 -4.08 4.19
C VAL A 34 -13.08 -2.96 3.24
N PHE A 35 -13.72 -1.82 3.46
CA PHE A 35 -13.61 -0.64 2.64
C PHE A 35 -12.69 0.35 3.34
N LEU A 36 -11.57 0.67 2.72
CA LEU A 36 -10.57 1.60 3.23
C LEU A 36 -10.49 2.84 2.32
N ALA A 37 -10.16 3.99 2.90
CA ALA A 37 -9.89 5.20 2.14
C ALA A 37 -8.77 6.03 2.79
N ALA A 38 -8.20 6.95 2.02
CA ALA A 38 -7.32 7.97 2.59
C ALA A 38 -8.16 8.96 3.43
N PRO A 39 -7.67 9.43 4.58
CA PRO A 39 -8.39 10.42 5.38
C PRO A 39 -8.72 11.68 4.56
N GLY A 40 -9.99 12.08 4.52
CA GLY A 40 -10.46 13.23 3.74
C GLY A 40 -10.70 12.96 2.25
N ASP A 41 -10.57 11.71 1.80
CA ASP A 41 -10.99 11.25 0.47
C ASP A 41 -11.80 9.94 0.56
N GLU A 42 -12.86 9.95 1.37
CA GLU A 42 -13.71 8.79 1.63
C GLU A 42 -14.52 8.34 0.39
N SER A 43 -14.48 9.13 -0.69
CA SER A 43 -15.10 8.82 -1.97
C SER A 43 -14.29 7.80 -2.79
N ALA A 44 -12.96 7.79 -2.64
CA ALA A 44 -12.04 6.92 -3.36
C ALA A 44 -11.67 5.70 -2.51
N GLN A 45 -12.59 4.74 -2.44
CA GLN A 45 -12.45 3.55 -1.59
C GLN A 45 -11.72 2.42 -2.30
N VAL A 46 -10.86 1.71 -1.55
CA VAL A 46 -10.38 0.38 -1.90
C VAL A 46 -11.15 -0.66 -1.10
N GLU A 47 -11.72 -1.65 -1.79
CA GLU A 47 -12.34 -2.81 -1.17
C GLU A 47 -11.32 -3.95 -1.08
N LEU A 48 -11.12 -4.46 0.14
CA LEU A 48 -10.31 -5.63 0.43
C LEU A 48 -11.23 -6.79 0.82
N THR A 49 -11.21 -7.84 0.01
CA THR A 49 -11.96 -9.07 0.26
C THR A 49 -11.03 -10.16 0.80
N TYR A 50 -11.36 -10.64 2.00
CA TYR A 50 -10.77 -11.81 2.63
C TYR A 50 -11.77 -12.99 2.53
N ASN A 51 -11.44 -14.00 1.73
CA ASN A 51 -12.16 -15.28 1.74
C ASN A 51 -11.73 -16.08 2.97
N TRP A 52 -12.68 -16.61 3.73
CA TRP A 52 -12.40 -17.36 4.96
C TRP A 52 -11.79 -18.73 4.70
N ASP A 53 -12.05 -19.27 3.50
CA ASP A 53 -11.40 -20.46 3.00
C ASP A 53 -10.13 -20.04 2.24
N PRO A 54 -8.95 -20.60 2.59
CA PRO A 54 -7.70 -20.21 1.96
C PRO A 54 -7.68 -20.46 0.45
N GLU A 55 -7.25 -19.47 -0.30
CA GLU A 55 -7.01 -19.56 -1.74
C GLU A 55 -5.62 -19.00 -2.05
N ASP A 56 -4.91 -19.64 -2.98
CA ASP A 56 -3.71 -19.06 -3.57
C ASP A 56 -4.15 -17.99 -4.58
N TYR A 57 -3.76 -16.74 -4.32
CA TYR A 57 -3.96 -15.63 -5.25
C TYR A 57 -2.67 -15.43 -6.07
N PRO A 58 -2.54 -16.00 -7.28
CA PRO A 58 -1.43 -15.66 -8.14
C PRO A 58 -1.50 -14.17 -8.47
N GLY A 59 -0.38 -13.46 -8.30
CA GLY A 59 -0.29 -12.03 -8.61
C GLY A 59 -0.85 -11.73 -10.01
N GLY A 60 -1.83 -10.84 -10.08
CA GLY A 60 -2.53 -10.53 -11.33
C GLY A 60 -1.65 -9.73 -12.29
N ARG A 61 -1.28 -10.32 -13.43
CA ARG A 61 -0.47 -9.64 -14.49
C ARG A 61 -1.12 -8.38 -15.08
N ASN A 62 -2.42 -8.17 -14.85
CA ASN A 62 -3.20 -7.11 -15.48
C ASN A 62 -3.53 -5.94 -14.55
N PHE A 63 -3.16 -6.01 -13.27
CA PHE A 63 -3.33 -4.91 -12.33
C PHE A 63 -2.01 -4.18 -12.15
N GLY A 64 -1.97 -2.88 -12.46
CA GLY A 64 -0.77 -2.06 -12.36
C GLY A 64 -0.37 -1.81 -10.90
N HIS A 65 -1.08 -0.89 -10.24
CA HIS A 65 -0.83 -0.51 -8.84
C HIS A 65 -2.01 0.29 -8.29
N LEU A 66 -2.02 0.49 -6.96
CA LEU A 66 -2.77 1.57 -6.32
C LEU A 66 -1.83 2.74 -6.06
N ALA A 67 -2.26 3.97 -6.32
CA ALA A 67 -1.46 5.17 -6.09
C ALA A 67 -2.08 6.03 -4.97
N TYR A 68 -1.22 6.53 -4.09
CA TYR A 68 -1.59 7.46 -3.02
C TYR A 68 -0.66 8.68 -3.02
N GLN A 69 -1.25 9.86 -2.87
CA GLN A 69 -0.49 11.07 -2.61
C GLN A 69 -0.18 11.20 -1.11
N VAL A 70 1.01 11.71 -0.80
CA VAL A 70 1.54 11.81 0.56
C VAL A 70 2.21 13.16 0.77
N GLU A 71 2.08 13.72 1.97
CA GLU A 71 2.58 15.07 2.27
C GLU A 71 4.11 15.14 2.35
N ASP A 72 4.76 14.07 2.83
CA ASP A 72 6.23 13.93 2.89
C ASP A 72 6.61 12.50 2.49
N ILE A 73 7.07 12.34 1.25
CA ILE A 73 7.46 11.04 0.73
C ILE A 73 8.70 10.46 1.42
N TYR A 74 9.64 11.30 1.85
CA TYR A 74 10.85 10.83 2.52
C TYR A 74 10.55 10.38 3.94
N GLY A 75 9.80 11.17 4.70
CA GLY A 75 9.35 10.78 6.03
C GLY A 75 8.51 9.51 6.01
N LEU A 76 7.61 9.36 5.03
CA LEU A 76 6.85 8.13 4.86
C LEU A 76 7.74 6.94 4.50
N CYS A 77 8.62 7.06 3.51
CA CYS A 77 9.49 5.96 3.10
C CYS A 77 10.41 5.52 4.25
N GLN A 78 10.93 6.45 5.05
CA GLN A 78 11.74 6.11 6.22
C GLN A 78 10.91 5.34 7.25
N ARG A 79 9.72 5.83 7.60
CA ARG A 79 8.82 5.15 8.54
C ARG A 79 8.44 3.75 8.07
N LEU A 80 8.26 3.56 6.76
CA LEU A 80 7.98 2.26 6.16
C LEU A 80 9.19 1.31 6.27
N LEU A 81 10.40 1.78 5.95
CA LEU A 81 11.65 1.02 6.15
C LEU A 81 11.82 0.59 7.62
N ASP A 82 11.62 1.51 8.56
CA ASP A 82 11.74 1.25 10.00
C ASP A 82 10.72 0.20 10.47
N GLN A 83 9.59 0.08 9.78
CA GLN A 83 8.55 -0.92 10.00
C GLN A 83 8.75 -2.19 9.15
N GLY A 84 9.94 -2.40 8.60
CA GLY A 84 10.32 -3.59 7.83
C GLY A 84 9.69 -3.69 6.45
N VAL A 85 9.17 -2.59 5.88
CA VAL A 85 8.66 -2.56 4.51
C VAL A 85 9.80 -2.26 3.54
N THR A 86 9.98 -3.11 2.54
CA THR A 86 10.93 -2.87 1.47
C THR A 86 10.47 -1.71 0.58
N ILE A 87 11.37 -0.77 0.32
CA ILE A 87 11.18 0.24 -0.73
C ILE A 87 11.70 -0.35 -2.04
N ASN A 88 10.78 -0.82 -2.89
CA ASN A 88 11.11 -1.50 -4.14
C ASN A 88 11.72 -0.54 -5.16
N ARG A 89 11.19 0.68 -5.25
CA ARG A 89 11.79 1.79 -5.98
C ARG A 89 11.87 3.01 -5.05
N PRO A 90 13.06 3.49 -4.69
CA PRO A 90 13.20 4.65 -3.82
C PRO A 90 12.90 5.98 -4.55
N PRO A 91 12.46 7.02 -3.81
CA PRO A 91 12.11 8.33 -4.34
C PRO A 91 13.35 9.18 -4.70
N ARG A 92 14.16 8.69 -5.66
CA ARG A 92 15.38 9.37 -6.13
C ARG A 92 15.13 10.78 -6.65
N ASP A 93 13.99 10.95 -7.29
CA ASP A 93 13.53 12.22 -7.86
C ASP A 93 12.79 13.10 -6.85
N GLY A 94 12.68 12.65 -5.59
CA GLY A 94 11.90 13.32 -4.55
C GLY A 94 10.40 13.34 -4.80
N ARG A 95 9.90 12.53 -5.75
CA ARG A 95 8.51 12.55 -6.18
C ARG A 95 7.82 11.22 -6.02
N MET A 96 8.48 10.11 -6.34
CA MET A 96 7.78 8.84 -6.50
C MET A 96 8.55 7.65 -5.96
N ALA A 97 7.87 6.82 -5.17
CA ALA A 97 8.38 5.56 -4.66
C ALA A 97 7.40 4.41 -4.94
N PHE A 98 7.91 3.19 -4.98
CA PHE A 98 7.09 1.98 -4.99
C PHE A 98 7.41 1.09 -3.81
N ILE A 99 6.35 0.52 -3.24
CA ILE A 99 6.40 -0.56 -2.25
C ILE A 99 5.46 -1.68 -2.70
N ARG A 100 5.50 -2.82 -2.00
CA ARG A 100 4.50 -3.87 -2.15
C ARG A 100 3.76 -4.14 -0.84
N SER A 101 2.46 -4.41 -0.97
CA SER A 101 1.66 -5.01 0.11
C SER A 101 2.12 -6.46 0.39
N PRO A 102 1.70 -7.06 1.51
CA PRO A 102 2.00 -8.46 1.82
C PRO A 102 1.54 -9.44 0.74
N ASP A 103 0.43 -9.14 0.06
CA ASP A 103 -0.12 -9.93 -1.05
C ASP A 103 0.54 -9.60 -2.40
N GLY A 104 1.63 -8.83 -2.39
CA GLY A 104 2.40 -8.50 -3.59
C GLY A 104 1.77 -7.45 -4.49
N ILE A 105 0.64 -6.82 -4.10
CA ILE A 105 0.08 -5.68 -4.84
C ILE A 105 1.04 -4.49 -4.78
N SER A 106 1.35 -3.92 -5.94
CA SER A 106 2.21 -2.75 -6.08
C SER A 106 1.48 -1.48 -5.62
N ILE A 107 2.16 -0.66 -4.82
CA ILE A 107 1.64 0.59 -4.29
C ILE A 107 2.60 1.71 -4.69
N GLU A 108 2.10 2.68 -5.44
CA GLU A 108 2.81 3.90 -5.82
C GLU A 108 2.56 4.98 -4.76
N LEU A 109 3.63 5.57 -4.24
CA LEU A 109 3.59 6.71 -3.33
C LEU A 109 4.06 7.93 -4.10
N LEU A 110 3.24 8.98 -4.12
CA LEU A 110 3.53 10.24 -4.80
C LEU A 110 3.60 11.36 -3.77
N GLN A 111 4.71 12.10 -3.76
CA GLN A 111 4.78 13.37 -3.04
C GLN A 111 3.60 14.25 -3.48
N LYS A 112 3.01 15.03 -2.59
CA LYS A 112 2.01 16.03 -2.95
C LYS A 112 2.69 17.35 -3.32
N GLY A 113 2.18 18.02 -4.35
CA GLY A 113 2.75 19.28 -4.85
C GLY A 113 3.93 19.06 -5.79
N GLU A 114 5.06 19.74 -5.54
CA GLU A 114 6.30 19.62 -6.32
C GLU A 114 7.18 18.46 -5.83
N SER A 115 8.17 18.08 -6.62
CA SER A 115 9.22 17.16 -6.18
C SER A 115 10.06 17.75 -5.05
N LEU A 116 10.38 16.94 -4.04
CA LEU A 116 11.38 17.31 -3.05
C LEU A 116 12.78 17.32 -3.68
N ALA A 117 13.70 18.10 -3.12
CA ALA A 117 15.09 18.08 -3.56
C ALA A 117 15.69 16.68 -3.34
N PRO A 118 16.43 16.11 -4.31
CA PRO A 118 17.05 14.80 -4.16
C PRO A 118 17.90 14.70 -2.89
N ALA A 119 17.71 13.65 -2.11
CA ALA A 119 18.39 13.45 -0.83
C ALA A 119 18.88 12.01 -0.64
N GLU A 120 19.94 11.85 0.14
CA GLU A 120 20.38 10.55 0.64
C GLU A 120 19.50 10.08 1.83
N PRO A 121 19.28 8.76 2.00
CA PRO A 121 19.87 7.65 1.23
C PRO A 121 19.12 7.35 -0.08
N TRP A 122 18.03 8.06 -0.39
CA TRP A 122 17.12 7.71 -1.49
C TRP A 122 17.79 7.78 -2.85
N LEU A 123 18.63 8.78 -3.06
CA LEU A 123 19.35 9.02 -4.31
C LEU A 123 20.23 7.83 -4.69
N SER A 124 20.99 7.29 -3.73
CA SER A 124 21.91 6.17 -3.96
C SER A 124 21.31 4.78 -3.76
N MET A 125 20.14 4.68 -3.10
CA MET A 125 19.49 3.40 -2.83
C MET A 125 19.12 2.68 -4.15
N PRO A 126 19.48 1.39 -4.33
CA PRO A 126 19.11 0.63 -5.51
C PRO A 126 17.64 0.21 -5.49
N ASN A 127 17.11 -0.20 -6.64
CA ASN A 127 15.80 -0.86 -6.66
C ASN A 127 15.92 -2.26 -6.03
N THR A 128 14.84 -2.73 -5.40
CA THR A 128 14.76 -4.07 -4.80
C THR A 128 13.57 -4.83 -5.38
N GLY A 129 13.83 -6.00 -5.96
CA GLY A 129 12.80 -6.86 -6.55
C GLY A 129 12.10 -6.22 -7.76
N SER A 130 10.82 -6.55 -7.95
CA SER A 130 9.94 -5.92 -8.94
C SER A 130 9.02 -4.91 -8.28
N TRP A 131 8.52 -3.95 -9.05
CA TRP A 131 7.51 -2.97 -8.63
C TRP A 131 6.47 -2.80 -9.73
#